data_AF-A0A2T2TSC3-F1
#
_entry.id   AF-A0A2T2TSC3-F1
#
_cell.length_a   1.000
_cell.length_b   1.000
_cell.length_c   1.000
_cell.angle_alpha   90.00
_cell.angle_beta   90.00
_cell.angle_gamma   90.00
#
_symmetry.space_group_name_H-M   'P 1'
#
loop_
_entity.id
_entity.type
_entity.pdbx_description
1 polymer ?
#
loop_
_entity_poly.entity_id
_entity_poly.type
_entity_poly.pdbx_seq_one_letter_code
_entity_poly.pdbx_strand_id
1 'polypeptide(L)'
;MGDCGSLFLGFSVAALALIIQQQAEGVGQVAVGLVPLAVLAVPILDTTLVTFVRKLAGRPVSQGGRDHTSHRLVFLGLSEKHAVLMLYGLSLVAGVLSLVVIFVDVMLFYALSVFVGAALGVFGIHLARANVYQAGNAGDGAPSVPTRPLEMLHNAFGPRWKAVVGVLTDVMLVAAAFVVAHHLRYETGLSAVQKTRMLGVLPLVVAAKVVVFHGMGLYKGIWRHAGTPELVRTVGTTLLASGATAAVYALLHGGGAVSGAVLVIDWMIVTFAVVGVRFGFRGLRQYLAANRKQGRHVLLYGAGDGGVLTLRELRRNTSLNRTPVGFVDDDAMKQGQTIQGLKVLGTGDELVRICRKENVDEVIVTTTKMPKTRQRAVYQRCEEADIPCMAFDMTVEPLRPNPVVGTTDNVEITMS
;
A
#
# COMPACT_ATOMS: atom_id res chain seq x y z
N MET A 1 16.20 -22.63 8.24
CA MET A 1 17.67 -22.75 8.41
C MET A 1 17.90 -23.05 9.87
N GLY A 2 18.67 -24.10 10.21
CA GLY A 2 19.08 -24.32 11.60
C GLY A 2 20.15 -23.31 12.02
N ASP A 3 20.44 -23.23 13.32
CA ASP A 3 21.33 -22.23 13.92
C ASP A 3 22.74 -22.23 13.29
N CYS A 4 23.26 -23.40 12.91
CA CYS A 4 24.58 -23.50 12.28
C CYS A 4 24.67 -22.76 10.93
N GLY A 5 23.59 -22.77 10.15
CA GLY A 5 23.58 -22.15 8.82
C GLY A 5 23.38 -20.62 8.88
N SER A 6 22.48 -20.15 9.75
CA SER A 6 22.22 -18.72 9.90
C SER A 6 23.38 -18.00 10.57
N LEU A 7 24.03 -18.60 11.57
CA LEU A 7 25.21 -18.04 12.24
C LEU A 7 26.39 -17.95 11.28
N PHE A 8 26.66 -18.99 10.49
CA PHE A 8 27.75 -18.99 9.52
C PHE A 8 27.57 -17.91 8.46
N LEU A 9 26.37 -17.79 7.87
CA LEU A 9 26.09 -16.76 6.87
C LEU A 9 26.14 -15.36 7.49
N GLY A 10 25.57 -15.18 8.67
CA GLY A 10 25.60 -13.91 9.39
C GLY A 10 27.04 -13.46 9.70
N PHE A 11 27.87 -14.37 10.22
CA PHE A 11 29.29 -14.12 10.45
C PHE A 11 30.04 -13.78 9.16
N SER A 12 29.82 -14.54 8.09
CA SER A 12 30.48 -14.29 6.80
C SER A 12 30.14 -12.91 6.22
N VAL A 13 28.86 -12.51 6.27
CA VAL A 13 28.42 -11.18 5.82
C VAL A 13 29.02 -10.07 6.69
N ALA A 14 29.05 -10.26 8.01
CA ALA A 14 29.65 -9.29 8.93
C ALA A 14 31.17 -9.14 8.72
N ALA A 15 31.89 -10.25 8.52
CA ALA A 15 33.32 -10.24 8.24
C ALA A 15 33.63 -9.54 6.90
N LEU A 16 32.89 -9.87 5.83
CA LEU A 16 33.01 -9.22 4.53
C LEU A 16 32.74 -7.71 4.62
N ALA A 17 31.71 -7.31 5.36
CA ALA A 17 31.40 -5.89 5.60
C ALA A 17 32.57 -5.14 6.26
N LEU A 18 33.20 -5.73 7.28
CA LEU A 18 34.36 -5.14 7.96
C LEU A 18 35.60 -5.07 7.07
N ILE A 19 35.85 -6.09 6.23
CA ILE A 19 36.97 -6.09 5.29
C ILE A 19 36.81 -4.97 4.25
N ILE A 20 35.61 -4.85 3.67
CA ILE A 20 35.29 -3.75 2.73
C ILE A 20 35.47 -2.40 3.43
N GLN A 21 35.10 -2.31 4.71
CA GLN A 21 35.24 -1.08 5.48
C GLN A 21 36.69 -0.64 5.67
N GLN A 22 37.61 -1.59 5.85
CA GLN A 22 39.03 -1.28 6.03
C GLN A 22 39.72 -0.88 4.72
N GLN A 23 39.23 -1.35 3.57
CA GLN A 23 39.84 -1.09 2.26
C GLN A 23 39.29 0.16 1.55
N ALA A 24 38.19 0.73 2.04
CA ALA A 24 37.53 1.87 1.42
C ALA A 24 38.24 3.21 1.76
N GLU A 25 39.47 3.38 1.31
CA GLU A 25 40.15 4.68 1.36
C GLU A 25 39.42 5.67 0.43
N GLY A 26 38.86 6.75 0.99
CA GLY A 26 38.17 7.81 0.23
C GLY A 26 36.64 7.74 0.21
N VAL A 27 36.02 6.62 0.59
CA VAL A 27 34.57 6.54 0.84
C VAL A 27 34.34 7.01 2.28
N GLY A 28 33.58 8.08 2.49
CA GLY A 28 33.36 8.65 3.83
C GLY A 28 32.96 7.56 4.84
N GLN A 29 33.56 7.57 6.04
CA GLN A 29 33.43 6.49 7.05
C GLN A 29 31.98 6.09 7.35
N VAL A 30 31.03 7.01 7.22
CA VAL A 30 29.59 6.76 7.41
C VAL A 30 28.95 6.00 6.23
N ALA A 31 29.40 6.22 4.99
CA ALA A 31 28.89 5.51 3.82
C ALA A 31 29.26 4.03 3.83
N VAL A 32 30.44 3.74 4.35
CA VAL A 32 30.93 2.39 4.55
C VAL A 32 30.02 1.58 5.51
N GLY A 33 29.49 2.22 6.56
CA GLY A 33 28.53 1.57 7.47
C GLY A 33 27.14 1.33 6.86
N LEU A 34 26.74 2.11 5.86
CA LEU A 34 25.43 1.97 5.20
C LEU A 34 25.39 0.83 4.19
N VAL A 35 26.53 0.42 3.62
CA VAL A 35 26.57 -0.67 2.62
C VAL A 35 26.05 -1.99 3.19
N PRO A 36 26.50 -2.46 4.38
CA PRO A 36 25.95 -3.67 5.02
C PRO A 36 24.47 -3.52 5.39
N LEU A 37 24.05 -2.33 5.85
CA LEU A 37 22.65 -2.01 6.15
C LEU A 37 21.77 -2.14 4.91
N ALA A 38 22.24 -1.66 3.75
CA ALA A 38 21.53 -1.78 2.49
C ALA A 38 21.49 -3.23 1.98
N VAL A 39 22.59 -4.00 2.08
CA VAL A 39 22.62 -5.43 1.72
C VAL A 39 21.63 -6.23 2.58
N LEU A 40 21.56 -5.93 3.88
CA LEU A 40 20.69 -6.60 4.83
C LEU A 40 19.33 -5.92 5.00
N ALA A 41 18.94 -5.00 4.13
CA ALA A 41 17.76 -4.17 4.33
C ALA A 41 16.46 -4.99 4.46
N VAL A 42 16.28 -6.05 3.65
CA VAL A 42 15.10 -6.92 3.72
C VAL A 42 15.08 -7.80 4.99
N PRO A 43 16.17 -8.52 5.36
CA PRO A 43 16.25 -9.20 6.66
C PRO A 43 16.05 -8.27 7.88
N ILE A 44 16.63 -7.07 7.84
CA ILE A 44 16.47 -6.07 8.92
C ILE A 44 15.01 -5.61 8.98
N LEU A 45 14.37 -5.36 7.85
CA LEU A 45 12.96 -5.02 7.80
C LEU A 45 12.08 -6.12 8.41
N ASP A 46 12.32 -7.38 8.04
CA ASP A 46 11.53 -8.52 8.53
C ASP A 46 11.67 -8.70 10.05
N THR A 47 12.91 -8.73 10.54
CA THR A 47 13.19 -8.89 11.98
C THR A 47 12.66 -7.71 12.79
N THR A 48 12.81 -6.48 12.29
CA THR A 48 12.27 -5.27 12.94
C THR A 48 10.75 -5.30 12.97
N LEU A 49 10.11 -5.64 11.85
CA LEU A 49 8.66 -5.73 11.72
C LEU A 49 8.08 -6.76 12.70
N VAL A 50 8.60 -7.99 12.69
CA VAL A 50 8.13 -9.07 13.56
C VAL A 50 8.35 -8.71 15.03
N THR A 51 9.55 -8.25 15.39
CA THR A 51 9.88 -7.87 16.77
C THR A 51 8.97 -6.76 17.27
N PHE A 52 8.78 -5.72 16.46
CA PHE A 52 7.97 -4.57 16.83
C PHE A 52 6.49 -4.92 16.98
N VAL A 53 5.92 -5.65 16.02
CA VAL A 53 4.51 -6.06 16.06
C VAL A 53 4.23 -7.02 17.22
N ARG A 54 5.14 -7.97 17.51
CA ARG A 54 4.99 -8.89 18.65
C ARG A 54 5.08 -8.18 19.99
N LYS A 55 6.03 -7.25 20.15
CA LYS A 55 6.13 -6.42 21.37
C LYS A 55 4.87 -5.60 21.59
N LEU A 56 4.34 -4.95 20.56
CA LEU A 56 3.08 -4.23 20.65
C LEU A 56 1.90 -5.15 20.97
N ALA A 57 1.92 -6.40 20.51
CA ALA A 57 0.90 -7.40 20.83
C ALA A 57 1.11 -8.13 22.17
N GLY A 58 2.13 -7.76 22.97
CA GLY A 58 2.45 -8.42 24.23
C GLY A 58 2.96 -9.87 24.09
N ARG A 59 3.46 -10.27 22.91
CA ARG A 59 3.94 -11.64 22.65
C ARG A 59 5.46 -11.75 22.74
N PRO A 60 6.02 -12.89 23.20
CA PRO A 60 7.45 -13.11 23.21
C PRO A 60 8.05 -13.12 21.79
N VAL A 61 9.19 -12.45 21.62
CA VAL A 61 9.90 -12.40 20.32
C VAL A 61 10.51 -13.76 19.95
N SER A 62 10.83 -14.60 20.93
CA SER A 62 11.48 -15.90 20.77
C SER A 62 10.56 -17.04 20.32
N GLN A 63 9.23 -16.86 20.31
CA GLN A 63 8.31 -17.90 19.85
C GLN A 63 8.32 -18.02 18.33
N GLY A 64 8.41 -19.23 17.78
CA GLY A 64 8.25 -19.45 16.34
C GLY A 64 6.83 -19.05 15.87
N GLY A 65 6.70 -18.42 14.70
CA GLY A 65 5.40 -17.94 14.20
C GLY A 65 5.37 -17.72 12.69
N ARG A 66 4.16 -17.69 12.12
CA ARG A 66 3.89 -17.47 10.68
C ARG A 66 3.61 -15.99 10.37
N ASP A 67 4.29 -15.08 11.05
CA ASP A 67 4.05 -13.64 11.01
C ASP A 67 5.21 -12.85 10.37
N HIS A 68 6.14 -13.55 9.73
CA HIS A 68 7.18 -12.97 8.88
C HIS A 68 6.58 -12.31 7.63
N THR A 69 7.37 -11.43 7.01
CA THR A 69 7.05 -10.63 5.82
C THR A 69 6.51 -11.50 4.68
N SER A 70 7.10 -12.67 4.42
CA SER A 70 6.63 -13.62 3.41
C SER A 70 5.21 -14.13 3.70
N HIS A 71 4.94 -14.57 4.93
CA HIS A 71 3.62 -15.03 5.33
C HIS A 71 2.59 -13.90 5.36
N ARG A 72 2.98 -12.69 5.76
CA ARG A 72 2.12 -11.49 5.69
C ARG A 72 1.70 -11.17 4.27
N LEU A 73 2.63 -11.26 3.32
CA LEU A 73 2.35 -11.07 1.90
C LEU A 73 1.38 -12.13 1.35
N VAL A 74 1.57 -13.39 1.74
CA VAL A 74 0.65 -14.48 1.38
C VAL A 74 -0.73 -14.26 1.98
N PHE A 75 -0.81 -13.87 3.25
CA PHE A 75 -2.07 -13.53 3.92
C PHE A 75 -2.80 -12.36 3.25
N LEU A 76 -2.06 -11.38 2.71
CA LEU A 76 -2.63 -10.26 1.97
C LEU A 76 -3.16 -10.66 0.57
N GLY A 77 -2.83 -11.85 0.07
CA GLY A 77 -3.36 -12.38 -1.20
C GLY A 77 -2.32 -12.72 -2.26
N LEU A 78 -1.01 -12.60 -1.99
CA LEU A 78 0.00 -13.15 -2.91
C LEU A 78 0.05 -14.67 -2.83
N SER A 79 0.37 -15.33 -3.94
CA SER A 79 0.82 -16.73 -3.85
C SER A 79 2.23 -16.78 -3.26
N GLU A 80 2.61 -17.91 -2.67
CA GLU A 80 3.95 -18.11 -2.10
C GLU A 80 5.07 -17.75 -3.08
N LYS A 81 4.93 -18.17 -4.36
CA LYS A 81 5.88 -17.84 -5.42
C LYS A 81 6.01 -16.33 -5.64
N HIS A 82 4.89 -15.60 -5.70
CA HIS A 82 4.91 -14.15 -5.90
C HIS A 82 5.45 -13.40 -4.67
N ALA A 83 5.14 -13.89 -3.47
CA ALA A 83 5.69 -13.32 -2.24
C ALA A 83 7.22 -13.44 -2.21
N VAL A 84 7.76 -14.62 -2.55
CA VAL A 84 9.22 -14.84 -2.65
C VAL A 84 9.83 -13.96 -3.75
N LEU A 85 9.24 -13.93 -4.94
CA LEU A 85 9.74 -13.11 -6.05
C LEU A 85 9.77 -11.62 -5.69
N MET A 86 8.75 -11.13 -4.98
CA MET A 86 8.69 -9.74 -4.50
C MET A 86 9.83 -9.45 -3.51
N LEU A 87 10.11 -10.36 -2.58
CA LEU A 87 11.21 -10.20 -1.63
C LEU A 87 12.56 -10.25 -2.32
N TYR A 88 12.75 -11.12 -3.32
CA TYR A 88 13.95 -11.11 -4.16
C TYR A 88 14.10 -9.81 -4.95
N GLY A 89 13.02 -9.25 -5.48
CA GLY A 89 13.04 -7.95 -6.14
C GLY A 89 13.47 -6.82 -5.20
N LEU A 90 12.92 -6.77 -3.98
CA LEU A 90 13.32 -5.78 -2.96
C LEU A 90 14.80 -5.95 -2.55
N SER A 91 15.25 -7.19 -2.36
CA SER A 91 16.65 -7.48 -2.04
C SER A 91 17.59 -7.12 -3.19
N LEU A 92 17.17 -7.33 -4.45
CA LEU A 92 17.94 -6.93 -5.63
C LEU A 92 18.10 -5.41 -5.69
N VAL A 93 17.01 -4.65 -5.48
CA VAL A 93 17.06 -3.17 -5.45
C VAL A 93 18.00 -2.68 -4.35
N ALA A 94 17.91 -3.26 -3.15
CA ALA A 94 18.78 -2.89 -2.04
C ALA A 94 20.26 -3.28 -2.28
N GLY A 95 20.51 -4.45 -2.88
CA GLY A 95 21.85 -4.89 -3.26
C GLY A 95 22.46 -4.06 -4.40
N VAL A 96 21.68 -3.67 -5.41
CA VAL A 96 22.12 -2.75 -6.47
C VAL A 96 22.47 -1.39 -5.87
N LEU A 97 21.64 -0.86 -4.96
CA LEU A 97 21.97 0.37 -4.23
C LEU A 97 23.31 0.25 -3.49
N SER A 98 23.57 -0.88 -2.83
CA SER A 98 24.87 -1.13 -2.18
C SER A 98 26.05 -1.10 -3.14
N LEU A 99 25.90 -1.62 -4.37
CA LEU A 99 26.96 -1.60 -5.39
C LEU A 99 27.17 -0.20 -6.00
N VAL A 100 26.10 0.60 -6.08
CA VAL A 100 26.16 1.96 -6.63
C VAL A 100 27.17 2.84 -5.89
N VAL A 101 27.43 2.59 -4.59
CA VAL A 101 28.43 3.32 -3.80
C VAL A 101 29.83 3.31 -4.41
N ILE A 102 30.16 2.31 -5.25
CA ILE A 102 31.46 2.17 -5.92
C ILE A 102 31.60 3.16 -7.09
N PHE A 103 30.47 3.58 -7.68
CA PHE A 103 30.43 4.38 -8.89
C PHE A 103 30.02 5.83 -8.67
N VAL A 104 29.44 6.15 -7.52
CA VAL A 104 28.87 7.48 -7.23
C VAL A 104 29.49 8.11 -6.02
N ASP A 105 29.33 9.43 -5.91
CA ASP A 105 29.78 10.14 -4.73
C ASP A 105 28.91 9.82 -3.49
N VAL A 106 29.49 10.06 -2.32
CA VAL A 106 28.85 9.74 -1.03
C VAL A 106 27.51 10.46 -0.85
N MET A 107 27.38 11.69 -1.36
CA MET A 107 26.15 12.47 -1.21
C MET A 107 25.00 11.89 -2.06
N LEU A 108 25.29 11.53 -3.30
CA LEU A 108 24.32 10.88 -4.18
C LEU A 108 23.92 9.51 -3.61
N PHE A 109 24.87 8.73 -3.09
CA PHE A 109 24.58 7.46 -2.43
C PHE A 109 23.62 7.63 -1.23
N TYR A 110 23.83 8.62 -0.37
CA TYR A 110 22.91 8.91 0.74
C TYR A 110 21.53 9.32 0.24
N ALA A 111 21.46 10.19 -0.78
CA ALA A 111 20.20 10.61 -1.35
C ALA A 111 19.42 9.42 -1.95
N LEU A 112 20.08 8.53 -2.68
CA LEU A 112 19.47 7.30 -3.21
C LEU A 112 19.01 6.35 -2.08
N SER A 113 19.80 6.23 -1.01
CA SER A 113 19.46 5.41 0.16
C SER A 113 18.21 5.91 0.88
N VAL A 114 17.95 7.22 0.90
CA VAL A 114 16.72 7.78 1.46
C VAL A 114 15.48 7.30 0.70
N PHE A 115 15.52 7.22 -0.63
CA PHE A 115 14.38 6.74 -1.41
C PHE A 115 14.07 5.27 -1.14
N VAL A 116 15.10 4.41 -1.13
CA VAL A 116 14.95 2.98 -0.84
C VAL A 116 14.48 2.78 0.61
N GLY A 117 15.09 3.48 1.56
CA GLY A 117 14.70 3.43 2.98
C GLY A 117 13.25 3.88 3.21
N ALA A 118 12.81 4.97 2.58
CA ALA A 118 11.43 5.43 2.64
C ALA A 118 10.46 4.41 2.03
N ALA A 119 10.80 3.83 0.87
CA ALA A 119 9.99 2.79 0.23
C ALA A 119 9.85 1.53 1.11
N LEU A 120 10.96 1.05 1.69
CA LEU A 120 10.95 -0.09 2.62
C LEU A 120 10.19 0.21 3.91
N GLY A 121 10.35 1.42 4.47
CA GLY A 121 9.60 1.85 5.66
C GLY A 121 8.10 1.89 5.42
N VAL A 122 7.66 2.46 4.29
CA VAL A 122 6.25 2.46 3.87
C VAL A 122 5.75 1.04 3.68
N PHE A 123 6.52 0.18 3.01
CA PHE A 123 6.20 -1.22 2.81
C PHE A 123 6.02 -1.95 4.16
N GLY A 124 6.97 -1.80 5.10
CA GLY A 124 6.91 -2.37 6.44
C GLY A 124 5.71 -1.91 7.27
N ILE A 125 5.45 -0.60 7.34
CA ILE A 125 4.28 -0.02 8.04
C ILE A 125 2.98 -0.63 7.52
N HIS A 126 2.92 -0.90 6.22
CA HIS A 126 1.74 -1.50 5.63
C HIS A 126 1.60 -2.99 5.90
N LEU A 127 2.70 -3.76 5.87
CA LEU A 127 2.66 -5.16 6.29
C LEU A 127 2.30 -5.32 7.77
N ALA A 128 2.69 -4.36 8.61
CA ALA A 128 2.29 -4.32 10.02
C ALA A 128 0.76 -4.22 10.19
N ARG A 129 0.04 -3.66 9.20
CA ARG A 129 -1.43 -3.58 9.20
C ARG A 129 -2.12 -4.88 8.82
N ALA A 130 -1.43 -5.81 8.17
CA ALA A 130 -1.99 -7.11 7.82
C ALA A 130 -2.20 -7.92 9.10
N ASN A 131 -3.46 -8.16 9.47
CA ASN A 131 -3.79 -8.85 10.71
C ASN A 131 -3.66 -10.37 10.54
N VAL A 132 -2.43 -10.89 10.65
CA VAL A 132 -2.12 -12.32 10.47
C VAL A 132 -2.77 -13.20 11.54
N TYR A 133 -3.03 -12.67 12.73
CA TYR A 133 -3.41 -13.49 13.89
C TYR A 133 -4.91 -13.82 13.98
N GLN A 134 -5.78 -13.18 13.18
CA GLN A 134 -7.23 -13.36 13.30
C GLN A 134 -7.79 -14.58 12.56
N ALA A 135 -7.05 -15.17 11.61
CA ALA A 135 -7.53 -16.29 10.81
C ALA A 135 -7.13 -17.67 11.35
N GLY A 136 -6.28 -17.74 12.37
CA GLY A 136 -5.64 -18.98 12.81
C GLY A 136 -6.25 -19.64 14.05
N ASN A 137 -6.53 -18.90 15.12
CA ASN A 137 -6.83 -19.51 16.43
C ASN A 137 -8.01 -18.82 17.12
N ALA A 138 -9.20 -19.40 16.97
CA ALA A 138 -10.29 -19.25 17.93
C ALA A 138 -10.25 -20.34 19.04
N GLY A 139 -9.23 -21.22 19.04
CA GLY A 139 -9.12 -22.38 19.94
C GLY A 139 -8.06 -22.30 21.04
N ASP A 140 -7.07 -21.42 20.93
CA ASP A 140 -6.05 -21.24 21.97
C ASP A 140 -6.46 -20.03 22.80
N GLY A 141 -6.80 -20.23 24.09
CA GLY A 141 -7.27 -19.21 25.04
C GLY A 141 -6.31 -18.06 25.36
N ALA A 142 -5.49 -17.64 24.39
CA ALA A 142 -4.77 -16.38 24.43
C ALA A 142 -5.79 -15.22 24.41
N PRO A 143 -5.63 -14.21 25.27
CA PRO A 143 -6.53 -13.07 25.31
C PRO A 143 -6.64 -12.44 23.92
N SER A 144 -7.87 -12.12 23.53
CA SER A 144 -8.20 -11.37 22.32
C SER A 144 -7.54 -9.99 22.42
N VAL A 145 -6.28 -9.89 21.98
CA VAL A 145 -5.53 -8.64 22.01
C VAL A 145 -6.33 -7.60 21.23
N PRO A 146 -6.63 -6.43 21.83
CA PRO A 146 -7.44 -5.42 21.17
C PRO A 146 -6.85 -5.08 19.82
N THR A 147 -7.73 -5.15 18.84
CA THR A 147 -7.50 -4.99 17.42
C THR A 147 -6.70 -3.72 17.13
N ARG A 148 -5.61 -3.88 16.37
CA ARG A 148 -4.75 -2.85 15.75
C ARG A 148 -3.53 -2.46 16.62
N PRO A 149 -2.33 -3.01 16.34
CA PRO A 149 -1.06 -2.50 16.90
C PRO A 149 -0.85 -0.98 16.68
N LEU A 150 -1.55 -0.39 15.70
CA LEU A 150 -1.54 1.06 15.44
C LEU A 150 -2.42 1.89 16.38
N GLU A 151 -3.40 1.30 17.07
CA GLU A 151 -4.21 1.99 18.09
C GLU A 151 -3.42 2.17 19.39
N MET A 152 -2.57 1.22 19.76
CA MET A 152 -1.64 1.39 20.88
C MET A 152 -0.60 2.49 20.59
N LEU A 153 -0.11 2.59 19.35
CA LEU A 153 0.79 3.66 18.93
C LEU A 153 0.08 5.02 18.87
N HIS A 154 -1.21 5.04 18.55
CA HIS A 154 -2.07 6.21 18.66
C HIS A 154 -2.25 6.65 20.12
N ASN A 155 -2.38 5.71 21.06
CA ASN A 155 -2.47 6.00 22.49
C ASN A 155 -1.11 6.44 23.07
N ALA A 156 0.01 5.98 22.53
CA ALA A 156 1.35 6.36 22.97
C ALA A 156 1.85 7.70 22.39
N PHE A 157 1.53 8.03 21.13
CA PHE A 157 2.07 9.21 20.42
C PHE A 157 0.99 10.19 19.90
N GLY A 158 -0.28 9.97 20.24
CA GLY A 158 -1.42 10.82 19.90
C GLY A 158 -1.88 10.76 18.44
N PRO A 159 -3.00 11.44 18.07
CA PRO A 159 -3.55 11.44 16.70
C PRO A 159 -2.61 11.98 15.62
N ARG A 160 -1.59 12.76 16.01
CA ARG A 160 -0.70 13.48 15.09
C ARG A 160 0.54 12.70 14.66
N TRP A 161 0.85 11.54 15.26
CA TRP A 161 2.09 10.79 14.95
C TRP A 161 2.21 10.47 13.44
N LYS A 162 1.10 10.14 12.78
CA LYS A 162 1.08 9.85 11.33
C LYS A 162 1.46 11.07 10.50
N ALA A 163 1.03 12.26 10.92
CA ALA A 163 1.40 13.50 10.27
C ALA A 163 2.89 13.79 10.49
N VAL A 164 3.40 13.58 11.71
CA VAL A 164 4.83 13.77 12.02
C VAL A 164 5.71 12.84 11.19
N VAL A 165 5.41 11.54 11.15
CA VAL A 165 6.16 10.57 10.33
C VAL A 165 6.07 10.94 8.84
N GLY A 166 4.89 11.30 8.35
CA GLY A 166 4.72 11.73 6.96
C GLY A 166 5.53 13.00 6.62
N VAL A 167 5.56 13.99 7.50
CA VAL A 167 6.37 15.21 7.33
C VAL A 167 7.85 14.86 7.32
N LEU A 168 8.33 14.05 8.27
CA LEU A 168 9.73 13.64 8.33
C LEU A 168 10.16 12.88 7.06
N THR A 169 9.32 11.95 6.59
CA THR A 169 9.57 11.25 5.32
C THR A 169 9.62 12.23 4.15
N ASP A 170 8.67 13.17 4.03
CA ASP A 170 8.66 14.15 2.95
C ASP A 170 9.88 15.09 3.01
N VAL A 171 10.32 15.52 4.21
CA VAL A 171 11.55 16.31 4.41
C VAL A 171 12.76 15.58 3.84
N MET A 172 12.92 14.29 4.21
CA MET A 172 14.04 13.48 3.73
C MET A 172 13.97 13.27 2.21
N LEU A 173 12.79 12.95 1.67
CA LEU A 173 12.60 12.76 0.23
C LEU A 173 12.87 14.02 -0.59
N VAL A 174 12.41 15.18 -0.12
CA VAL A 174 12.65 16.46 -0.78
C VAL A 174 14.14 16.82 -0.77
N ALA A 175 14.82 16.61 0.35
CA ALA A 175 16.25 16.86 0.45
C ALA A 175 17.04 15.92 -0.50
N ALA A 176 16.69 14.63 -0.50
CA ALA A 176 17.31 13.65 -1.39
C ALA A 176 17.04 13.95 -2.88
N ALA A 177 15.81 14.30 -3.23
CA ALA A 177 15.43 14.62 -4.61
C ALA A 177 16.23 15.81 -5.16
N PHE A 178 16.45 16.82 -4.32
CA PHE A 178 17.22 17.99 -4.68
C PHE A 178 18.68 17.67 -4.98
N VAL A 179 19.31 16.83 -4.15
CA VAL A 179 20.68 16.35 -4.37
C VAL A 179 20.76 15.51 -5.65
N VAL A 180 19.84 14.55 -5.82
CA VAL A 180 19.80 13.70 -7.02
C VAL A 180 19.62 14.54 -8.28
N ALA A 181 18.75 15.55 -8.27
CA ALA A 181 18.52 16.41 -9.44
C ALA A 181 19.77 17.19 -9.88
N HIS A 182 20.58 17.64 -8.92
CA HIS A 182 21.85 18.31 -9.22
C HIS A 182 22.85 17.34 -9.86
N HIS A 183 22.96 16.12 -9.33
CA HIS A 183 23.85 15.10 -9.89
C HIS A 183 23.42 14.62 -11.28
N LEU A 184 22.11 14.46 -11.53
CA LEU A 184 21.62 14.11 -12.87
C LEU A 184 21.86 15.21 -13.89
N ARG A 185 21.83 16.48 -13.49
CA ARG A 185 22.05 17.58 -14.43
C ARG A 185 23.52 17.76 -14.79
N TYR A 186 24.44 17.48 -13.88
CA TYR A 186 25.87 17.70 -14.08
C TYR A 186 26.60 16.36 -14.17
N GLU A 187 26.63 15.78 -15.37
CA GLU A 187 27.17 14.44 -15.66
C GLU A 187 28.63 14.27 -15.24
N THR A 188 29.44 15.33 -15.33
CA THR A 188 30.85 15.34 -14.92
C THR A 188 31.06 15.47 -13.42
N GLY A 189 29.98 15.48 -12.63
CA GLY A 189 29.99 15.79 -11.21
C GLY A 189 29.89 17.29 -10.92
N LEU A 190 29.67 17.62 -9.65
CA LEU A 190 29.53 18.99 -9.16
C LEU A 190 30.90 19.61 -8.89
N SER A 191 31.18 20.78 -9.47
CA SER A 191 32.32 21.60 -9.05
C SER A 191 32.18 22.02 -7.58
N ALA A 192 33.29 22.33 -6.91
CA ALA A 192 33.30 22.76 -5.51
C ALA A 192 32.36 23.95 -5.26
N VAL A 193 32.34 24.92 -6.19
CA VAL A 193 31.44 26.09 -6.11
C VAL A 193 29.98 25.69 -6.21
N GLN A 194 29.63 24.81 -7.15
CA GLN A 194 28.25 24.32 -7.30
C GLN A 194 27.80 23.53 -6.07
N LYS A 195 28.68 22.68 -5.52
CA LYS A 195 28.40 21.89 -4.32
C LYS A 195 28.16 22.78 -3.10
N THR A 196 29.02 23.78 -2.87
CA THR A 196 28.84 24.73 -1.76
C THR A 196 27.56 25.54 -1.90
N ARG A 197 27.24 26.02 -3.11
CA ARG A 197 25.96 26.72 -3.36
C ARG A 197 24.76 25.82 -3.11
N MET A 198 24.77 24.59 -3.64
CA MET A 198 23.72 23.59 -3.44
C MET A 198 23.50 23.31 -1.95
N LEU A 199 24.56 23.05 -1.19
CA LEU A 199 24.48 22.78 0.24
C LEU A 199 24.02 24.01 1.05
N GLY A 200 24.44 25.21 0.66
CA GLY A 200 24.03 26.45 1.32
C GLY A 200 22.54 26.73 1.17
N VAL A 201 21.95 26.45 -0.01
CA VAL A 201 20.51 26.68 -0.24
C VAL A 201 19.62 25.51 0.19
N LEU A 202 20.16 24.30 0.31
CA LEU A 202 19.39 23.08 0.59
C LEU A 202 18.45 23.23 1.80
N PRO A 203 18.86 23.75 2.98
CA PRO A 203 17.96 23.89 4.13
C PRO A 203 16.78 24.83 3.85
N LEU A 204 17.03 25.94 3.15
CA LEU A 204 16.01 26.92 2.79
C LEU A 204 15.05 26.36 1.73
N VAL A 205 15.56 25.61 0.75
CA VAL A 205 14.74 24.93 -0.24
C VAL A 205 13.85 23.89 0.41
N VAL A 206 14.41 23.03 1.28
CA VAL A 206 13.63 22.02 2.03
C VAL A 206 12.55 22.71 2.88
N ALA A 207 12.91 23.76 3.62
CA ALA A 207 11.96 24.53 4.42
C ALA A 207 10.84 25.14 3.56
N ALA A 208 11.19 25.78 2.44
CA ALA A 208 10.22 26.38 1.52
C ALA A 208 9.24 25.35 0.96
N LYS A 209 9.73 24.18 0.50
CA LYS A 209 8.86 23.11 0.00
C LYS A 209 7.94 22.55 1.09
N VAL A 210 8.45 22.35 2.31
CA VAL A 210 7.64 21.87 3.44
C VAL A 210 6.56 22.89 3.84
N VAL A 211 6.88 24.18 3.82
CA VAL A 211 5.90 25.26 4.03
C VAL A 211 4.81 25.22 2.96
N VAL A 212 5.18 25.07 1.68
CA VAL A 212 4.20 24.91 0.59
C VAL A 212 3.34 23.66 0.80
N PHE A 213 3.93 22.51 1.15
CA PHE A 213 3.18 21.27 1.41
C PHE A 213 2.22 21.43 2.58
N HIS A 214 2.62 22.15 3.63
CA HIS A 214 1.77 22.44 4.76
C HIS A 214 0.63 23.40 4.40
N GLY A 215 0.94 24.51 3.72
CA GLY A 215 -0.03 25.52 3.28
C GLY A 215 -1.08 24.95 2.34
N MET A 216 -0.67 24.10 1.40
CA MET A 216 -1.57 23.40 0.46
C MET A 216 -2.34 22.24 1.10
N GLY A 217 -2.17 22.02 2.41
CA GLY A 217 -2.93 21.03 3.16
C GLY A 217 -2.55 19.58 2.85
N LEU A 218 -1.33 19.33 2.35
CA LEU A 218 -0.87 17.98 2.02
C LEU A 218 -0.75 17.07 3.27
N TYR A 219 -0.72 17.66 4.47
CA TYR A 219 -0.70 16.95 5.75
C TYR A 219 -2.06 16.92 6.45
N LYS A 220 -3.09 17.59 5.89
CA LYS A 220 -4.45 17.61 6.41
C LYS A 220 -5.28 16.56 5.67
N GLY A 221 -5.36 15.35 6.19
CA GLY A 221 -6.17 14.31 5.54
C GLY A 221 -6.18 12.97 6.25
N ILE A 222 -7.39 12.47 6.52
CA ILE A 222 -7.63 11.05 6.83
C ILE A 222 -7.43 10.31 5.50
N TRP A 223 -6.38 9.52 5.40
CA TRP A 223 -5.92 8.70 4.25
C TRP A 223 -6.94 7.63 3.76
N ARG A 224 -8.24 7.81 3.99
CA ARG A 224 -9.29 6.80 3.78
C ARG A 224 -10.11 7.02 2.49
N HIS A 225 -10.04 8.19 1.85
CA HIS A 225 -10.82 8.50 0.62
C HIS A 225 -10.00 9.13 -0.53
N ALA A 226 -8.68 8.92 -0.54
CA ALA A 226 -7.77 9.42 -1.56
C ALA A 226 -8.24 9.06 -2.99
N GLY A 227 -8.59 10.03 -3.82
CA GLY A 227 -9.04 9.81 -5.20
C GLY A 227 -8.11 10.46 -6.23
N THR A 228 -8.56 10.53 -7.47
CA THR A 228 -7.93 11.35 -8.52
C THR A 228 -7.73 12.82 -8.09
N PRO A 229 -8.59 13.47 -7.28
CA PRO A 229 -8.36 14.86 -6.87
C PRO A 229 -7.13 15.04 -5.99
N GLU A 230 -6.77 14.02 -5.20
CA GLU A 230 -5.60 14.11 -4.32
C GLU A 230 -4.29 13.98 -5.10
N LEU A 231 -4.29 13.19 -6.19
CA LEU A 231 -3.17 13.12 -7.11
C LEU A 231 -2.94 14.47 -7.80
N VAL A 232 -4.00 15.07 -8.36
CA VAL A 232 -3.94 16.39 -9.01
C VAL A 232 -3.46 17.47 -8.02
N ARG A 233 -3.99 17.48 -6.79
CA ARG A 233 -3.54 18.38 -5.73
C ARG A 233 -2.06 18.17 -5.41
N THR A 234 -1.59 16.93 -5.35
CA THR A 234 -0.18 16.61 -5.07
C THR A 234 0.72 17.16 -6.16
N VAL A 235 0.40 16.91 -7.44
CA VAL A 235 1.16 17.41 -8.60
C VAL A 235 1.18 18.94 -8.64
N GLY A 236 0.04 19.60 -8.40
CA GLY A 236 -0.01 21.06 -8.33
C GLY A 236 0.79 21.63 -7.16
N THR A 237 0.75 20.97 -6.01
CA THR A 237 1.52 21.36 -4.81
C THR A 237 3.03 21.21 -5.03
N THR A 238 3.48 20.13 -5.66
CA THR A 238 4.92 19.94 -5.96
C THR A 238 5.41 20.91 -7.02
N LEU A 239 4.55 21.30 -7.97
CA LEU A 239 4.86 22.33 -8.96
C LEU A 239 5.06 23.71 -8.30
N LEU A 240 4.15 24.10 -7.41
CA LEU A 240 4.30 25.33 -6.61
C LEU A 240 5.57 25.29 -5.74
N ALA A 241 5.91 24.13 -5.18
CA ALA A 241 7.13 23.95 -4.39
C ALA A 241 8.41 24.07 -5.25
N SER A 242 8.37 23.66 -6.53
CA SER A 242 9.45 23.91 -7.48
C SER A 242 9.58 25.41 -7.80
N GLY A 243 8.46 26.13 -7.96
CA GLY A 243 8.45 27.59 -8.08
C GLY A 243 9.08 28.30 -6.85
N ALA A 244 8.76 27.83 -5.64
CA ALA A 244 9.39 28.32 -4.41
C ALA A 244 10.90 28.04 -4.39
N THR A 245 11.34 26.89 -4.90
CA THR A 245 12.77 26.56 -5.04
C THR A 245 13.47 27.54 -6.00
N ALA A 246 12.86 27.84 -7.14
CA ALA A 246 13.37 28.82 -8.09
C ALA A 246 13.49 30.23 -7.47
N ALA A 247 12.48 30.63 -6.69
CA ALA A 247 12.48 31.92 -5.98
C ALA A 247 13.61 32.00 -4.94
N VAL A 248 13.82 30.94 -4.13
CA VAL A 248 14.93 30.87 -3.17
C VAL A 248 16.28 31.03 -3.86
N TYR A 249 16.49 30.35 -4.99
CA TYR A 249 17.72 30.51 -5.78
C TYR A 249 17.90 31.93 -6.31
N ALA A 250 16.84 32.49 -6.91
CA ALA A 250 16.88 33.82 -7.50
C ALA A 250 17.21 34.92 -6.46
N LEU A 251 16.65 34.80 -5.24
CA LEU A 251 16.88 35.76 -4.16
C LEU A 251 18.30 35.71 -3.59
N LEU A 252 18.90 34.52 -3.51
CA LEU A 252 20.22 34.34 -2.87
C LEU A 252 21.40 34.49 -3.84
N HIS A 253 21.22 34.09 -5.10
CA HIS A 253 22.31 33.99 -6.07
C HIS A 253 22.03 34.74 -7.38
N GLY A 254 20.88 35.41 -7.50
CA GLY A 254 20.46 36.14 -8.70
C GLY A 254 19.67 35.29 -9.70
N GLY A 255 18.99 35.95 -10.63
CA GLY A 255 18.23 35.31 -11.70
C GLY A 255 19.13 34.47 -12.60
N GLY A 256 18.72 33.24 -12.92
CA GLY A 256 19.49 32.30 -13.75
C GLY A 256 20.59 31.53 -13.02
N ALA A 257 20.75 31.72 -11.70
CA ALA A 257 21.75 30.99 -10.92
C ALA A 257 21.52 29.47 -10.84
N VAL A 258 20.26 29.04 -11.03
CA VAL A 258 19.89 27.63 -11.15
C VAL A 258 19.50 27.32 -12.59
N SER A 259 20.02 26.20 -13.10
CA SER A 259 19.63 25.68 -14.40
C SER A 259 18.16 25.23 -14.35
N GLY A 260 17.35 25.67 -15.32
CA GLY A 260 15.93 25.28 -15.41
C GLY A 260 15.74 23.76 -15.45
N ALA A 261 16.70 23.02 -16.02
CA ALA A 261 16.68 21.56 -16.02
C ALA A 261 16.76 20.95 -14.61
N VAL A 262 17.52 21.55 -13.67
CA VAL A 262 17.57 21.08 -12.27
C VAL A 262 16.18 21.20 -11.63
N LEU A 263 15.49 22.33 -11.86
CA LEU A 263 14.15 22.56 -11.30
C LEU A 263 13.11 21.58 -11.85
N VAL A 264 13.20 21.23 -13.14
CA VAL A 264 12.31 20.23 -13.77
C VAL A 264 12.61 18.83 -13.25
N ILE A 265 13.88 18.42 -13.20
CA ILE A 265 14.28 17.10 -12.70
C ILE A 265 13.90 16.94 -11.22
N ASP A 266 14.20 17.94 -10.38
CA ASP A 266 13.81 17.97 -8.97
C ASP A 266 12.29 17.87 -8.80
N TRP A 267 11.52 18.66 -9.57
CA TRP A 267 10.06 18.59 -9.54
C TRP A 267 9.54 17.19 -9.91
N MET A 268 10.08 16.56 -10.95
CA MET A 268 9.69 15.22 -11.34
C MET A 268 10.00 14.21 -10.23
N ILE A 269 11.23 14.21 -9.70
CA ILE A 269 11.65 13.26 -8.65
C ILE A 269 10.80 13.45 -7.39
N VAL A 270 10.62 14.68 -6.91
CA VAL A 270 9.77 14.98 -5.74
C VAL A 270 8.34 14.49 -5.99
N THR A 271 7.78 14.77 -7.17
CA THR A 271 6.41 14.36 -7.51
C THR A 271 6.27 12.85 -7.50
N PHE A 272 7.16 12.12 -8.18
CA PHE A 272 7.11 10.65 -8.20
C PHE A 272 7.37 10.03 -6.83
N ALA A 273 8.32 10.56 -6.05
CA ALA A 273 8.64 10.04 -4.73
C ALA A 273 7.49 10.24 -3.74
N VAL A 274 6.94 11.46 -3.69
CA VAL A 274 5.81 11.79 -2.82
C VAL A 274 4.57 11.01 -3.27
N VAL A 275 4.24 10.97 -4.56
CA VAL A 275 3.11 10.16 -5.05
C VAL A 275 3.33 8.66 -4.76
N GLY A 276 4.55 8.15 -4.96
CA GLY A 276 4.89 6.75 -4.70
C GLY A 276 4.72 6.36 -3.24
N VAL A 277 5.26 7.14 -2.31
CA VAL A 277 5.14 6.89 -0.87
C VAL A 277 3.69 6.99 -0.38
N ARG A 278 2.92 7.91 -0.96
CA ARG A 278 1.55 8.21 -0.53
C ARG A 278 0.51 7.29 -1.15
N PHE A 279 0.63 6.98 -2.44
CA PHE A 279 -0.35 6.23 -3.21
C PHE A 279 0.12 4.84 -3.65
N GLY A 280 1.43 4.57 -3.71
CA GLY A 280 1.97 3.33 -4.26
C GLY A 280 1.45 2.08 -3.55
N PHE A 281 1.34 2.11 -2.22
CA PHE A 281 0.83 0.96 -1.48
C PHE A 281 -0.69 0.75 -1.62
N ARG A 282 -1.46 1.78 -2.03
CA ARG A 282 -2.89 1.59 -2.32
C ARG A 282 -3.09 0.71 -3.54
N GLY A 283 -2.37 0.97 -4.62
CA GLY A 283 -2.42 0.14 -5.83
C GLY A 283 -2.08 -1.30 -5.52
N LEU A 284 -1.00 -1.50 -4.75
CA LEU A 284 -0.63 -2.83 -4.26
C LEU A 284 -1.75 -3.47 -3.43
N ARG A 285 -2.36 -2.79 -2.45
CA ARG A 285 -3.49 -3.36 -1.67
C ARG A 285 -4.68 -3.75 -2.54
N GLN A 286 -5.06 -2.91 -3.51
CA GLN A 286 -6.19 -3.23 -4.39
C GLN A 286 -5.88 -4.45 -5.25
N TYR A 287 -4.66 -4.56 -5.76
CA TYR A 287 -4.18 -5.72 -6.50
C TYR A 287 -4.14 -6.99 -5.62
N LEU A 288 -3.63 -6.87 -4.39
CA LEU A 288 -3.56 -7.96 -3.42
C LEU A 288 -4.95 -8.46 -3.01
N ALA A 289 -5.87 -7.54 -2.71
CA ALA A 289 -7.26 -7.87 -2.37
C ALA A 289 -8.02 -8.50 -3.54
N ALA A 290 -7.70 -8.12 -4.78
CA ALA A 290 -8.29 -8.72 -5.98
C ALA A 290 -7.80 -10.17 -6.22
N ASN A 291 -6.58 -10.50 -5.78
CA ASN A 291 -5.95 -11.80 -6.03
C ASN A 291 -6.05 -12.78 -4.86
N ARG A 292 -6.82 -12.45 -3.82
CA ARG A 292 -7.01 -13.34 -2.67
C ARG A 292 -7.70 -14.64 -3.12
N LYS A 293 -7.18 -15.79 -2.70
CA LYS A 293 -7.70 -17.14 -3.03
C LYS A 293 -8.32 -17.90 -1.85
N GLN A 294 -8.38 -17.28 -0.67
CA GLN A 294 -8.86 -17.93 0.55
C GLN A 294 -10.19 -17.33 0.99
N GLY A 295 -11.19 -18.18 1.27
CA GLY A 295 -12.55 -17.81 1.63
C GLY A 295 -13.56 -18.49 0.70
N ARG A 296 -14.86 -18.37 1.00
CA ARG A 296 -15.92 -18.93 0.14
C ARG A 296 -15.93 -18.22 -1.21
N HIS A 297 -15.93 -18.97 -2.30
CA HIS A 297 -15.95 -18.47 -3.66
C HIS A 297 -17.34 -17.91 -3.99
N VAL A 298 -17.43 -16.60 -4.16
CA VAL A 298 -18.69 -15.89 -4.38
C VAL A 298 -18.81 -15.41 -5.82
N LEU A 299 -19.94 -15.71 -6.45
CA LEU A 299 -20.30 -15.15 -7.75
C LEU A 299 -21.30 -14.00 -7.58
N LEU A 300 -21.03 -12.86 -8.22
CA LEU A 300 -21.88 -11.67 -8.12
C LEU A 300 -22.85 -11.61 -9.30
N TYR A 301 -24.15 -11.72 -9.04
CA TYR A 301 -25.18 -11.54 -10.07
C TYR A 301 -25.59 -10.07 -10.15
N GLY A 302 -25.35 -9.44 -11.30
CA GLY A 302 -25.50 -8.02 -11.57
C GLY A 302 -24.16 -7.28 -11.51
N ALA A 303 -23.70 -6.76 -12.65
CA ALA A 303 -22.46 -6.00 -12.78
C ALA A 303 -22.72 -4.48 -12.88
N GLY A 304 -23.76 -3.99 -12.21
CA GLY A 304 -24.09 -2.57 -12.08
C GLY A 304 -23.51 -1.93 -10.81
N ASP A 305 -24.02 -0.75 -10.44
CA ASP A 305 -23.55 -0.01 -9.25
C ASP A 305 -23.68 -0.81 -7.95
N GLY A 306 -24.79 -1.55 -7.79
CA GLY A 306 -24.99 -2.46 -6.65
C GLY A 306 -23.90 -3.52 -6.58
N GLY A 307 -23.62 -4.20 -7.69
CA GLY A 307 -22.54 -5.20 -7.78
C GLY A 307 -21.16 -4.63 -7.50
N VAL A 308 -20.88 -3.41 -7.96
CA VAL A 308 -19.63 -2.70 -7.67
C VAL A 308 -19.51 -2.33 -6.19
N LEU A 309 -20.61 -1.94 -5.53
CA LEU A 309 -20.63 -1.65 -4.11
C LEU A 309 -20.44 -2.92 -3.27
N THR A 310 -21.15 -4.01 -3.61
CA THR A 310 -20.97 -5.32 -2.97
C THR A 310 -19.54 -5.81 -3.12
N LEU A 311 -18.96 -5.73 -4.32
CA LEU A 311 -17.57 -6.08 -4.57
C LEU A 311 -16.61 -5.27 -3.68
N ARG A 312 -16.85 -3.96 -3.57
CA ARG A 312 -16.03 -3.08 -2.73
C ARG A 312 -16.13 -3.47 -1.26
N GLU A 313 -17.32 -3.83 -0.77
CA GLU A 313 -17.52 -4.27 0.61
C GLU A 313 -16.87 -5.63 0.88
N LEU A 314 -17.03 -6.62 -0.01
CA LEU A 314 -16.36 -7.92 0.09
C LEU A 314 -14.83 -7.80 0.13
N ARG A 315 -14.25 -6.92 -0.69
CA ARG A 315 -12.80 -6.65 -0.68
C ARG A 315 -12.33 -5.86 0.54
N ARG A 316 -13.19 -5.01 1.09
CA ARG A 316 -12.85 -4.15 2.24
C ARG A 316 -12.98 -4.90 3.56
N ASN A 317 -14.01 -5.72 3.70
CA ASN A 317 -14.39 -6.35 4.94
C ASN A 317 -13.94 -7.80 4.98
N THR A 318 -12.69 -7.99 5.41
CA THR A 318 -12.03 -9.30 5.43
C THR A 318 -12.67 -10.29 6.40
N SER A 319 -13.50 -9.86 7.35
CA SER A 319 -14.20 -10.76 8.28
C SER A 319 -15.34 -11.54 7.61
N LEU A 320 -15.79 -11.13 6.42
CA LEU A 320 -16.83 -11.83 5.68
C LEU A 320 -16.33 -13.17 5.09
N ASN A 321 -15.01 -13.39 5.04
CA ASN A 321 -14.38 -14.62 4.53
C ASN A 321 -14.92 -15.09 3.16
N ARG A 322 -15.17 -14.14 2.27
CA ARG A 322 -15.73 -14.34 0.92
C ARG A 322 -14.78 -13.78 -0.13
N THR A 323 -14.57 -14.55 -1.19
CA THR A 323 -13.70 -14.20 -2.31
C THR A 323 -14.52 -14.09 -3.59
N PRO A 324 -14.69 -12.89 -4.16
CA PRO A 324 -15.46 -12.72 -5.39
C PRO A 324 -14.70 -13.29 -6.59
N VAL A 325 -15.35 -14.19 -7.34
CA VAL A 325 -14.75 -14.93 -8.47
C VAL A 325 -15.03 -14.24 -9.81
N GLY A 326 -16.21 -13.65 -9.96
CA GLY A 326 -16.61 -12.98 -11.18
C GLY A 326 -18.00 -12.37 -11.08
N PHE A 327 -18.40 -11.72 -12.16
CA PHE A 327 -19.74 -11.21 -12.34
C PHE A 327 -20.53 -12.07 -13.32
N VAL A 328 -21.85 -12.09 -13.16
CA VAL A 328 -22.82 -12.54 -14.15
C VAL A 328 -23.78 -11.39 -14.40
N ASP A 329 -23.99 -11.01 -15.64
CA ASP A 329 -24.93 -9.95 -16.01
C ASP A 329 -25.64 -10.34 -17.31
N ASP A 330 -26.95 -10.07 -17.37
CA ASP A 330 -27.76 -10.38 -18.54
C ASP A 330 -27.54 -9.37 -19.68
N ASP A 331 -26.91 -8.24 -19.41
CA ASP A 331 -26.52 -7.26 -20.43
C ASP A 331 -25.37 -7.78 -21.30
N ALA A 332 -25.68 -8.05 -22.57
CA ALA A 332 -24.73 -8.53 -23.57
C ALA A 332 -23.51 -7.60 -23.74
N MET A 333 -23.68 -6.28 -23.54
CA MET A 333 -22.59 -5.32 -23.67
C MET A 333 -21.50 -5.51 -22.60
N LYS A 334 -21.86 -6.09 -21.45
CA LYS A 334 -20.94 -6.28 -20.33
C LYS A 334 -20.21 -7.63 -20.38
N GLN A 335 -20.67 -8.57 -21.19
CA GLN A 335 -20.09 -9.91 -21.27
C GLN A 335 -18.61 -9.85 -21.67
N GLY A 336 -17.77 -10.60 -20.95
CA GLY A 336 -16.33 -10.63 -21.20
C GLY A 336 -15.57 -9.38 -20.77
N GLN A 337 -16.26 -8.28 -20.42
CA GLN A 337 -15.62 -7.08 -19.89
C GLN A 337 -15.07 -7.32 -18.48
N THR A 338 -14.09 -6.52 -18.09
CA THR A 338 -13.49 -6.56 -16.76
C THR A 338 -13.89 -5.33 -15.97
N ILE A 339 -14.61 -5.53 -14.86
CA ILE A 339 -15.10 -4.47 -13.98
C ILE A 339 -14.35 -4.57 -12.64
N GLN A 340 -13.57 -3.54 -12.32
CA GLN A 340 -12.69 -3.49 -11.14
C GLN A 340 -11.79 -4.74 -10.98
N GLY A 341 -11.30 -5.28 -12.10
CA GLY A 341 -10.42 -6.44 -12.14
C GLY A 341 -11.12 -7.81 -12.05
N LEU A 342 -12.45 -7.85 -12.06
CA LEU A 342 -13.23 -9.10 -12.17
C LEU A 342 -13.95 -9.17 -13.51
N LYS A 343 -13.91 -10.33 -14.15
CA LYS A 343 -14.54 -10.55 -15.46
C LYS A 343 -16.03 -10.84 -15.31
N VAL A 344 -16.82 -10.36 -16.26
CA VAL A 344 -18.21 -10.83 -16.45
C VAL A 344 -18.15 -12.16 -17.21
N LEU A 345 -18.46 -13.25 -16.53
CA LEU A 345 -18.23 -14.63 -16.97
C LEU A 345 -19.31 -15.15 -17.94
N GLY A 346 -20.50 -14.54 -17.92
CA GLY A 346 -21.61 -14.90 -18.80
C GLY A 346 -22.93 -14.31 -18.31
N THR A 347 -24.03 -14.89 -18.77
CA THR A 347 -25.40 -14.50 -18.40
C THR A 347 -25.98 -15.37 -17.29
N GLY A 348 -27.14 -14.98 -16.75
CA GLY A 348 -27.84 -15.80 -15.78
C GLY A 348 -28.27 -17.17 -16.31
N ASP A 349 -28.31 -17.37 -17.62
CA ASP A 349 -28.64 -18.67 -18.24
C ASP A 349 -27.48 -19.67 -18.20
N GLU A 350 -26.25 -19.17 -18.14
CA GLU A 350 -25.06 -20.00 -18.04
C GLU A 350 -24.62 -20.24 -16.59
N LEU A 351 -25.43 -19.81 -15.61
CA LEU A 351 -25.08 -19.79 -14.19
C LEU A 351 -24.60 -21.14 -13.67
N VAL A 352 -25.33 -22.22 -13.95
CA VAL A 352 -24.99 -23.60 -13.52
C VAL A 352 -23.62 -24.02 -14.07
N ARG A 353 -23.34 -23.72 -15.35
CA ARG A 353 -22.07 -24.04 -16.00
C ARG A 353 -20.91 -23.26 -15.37
N ILE A 354 -21.11 -21.98 -15.12
CA ILE A 354 -20.11 -21.09 -14.52
C ILE A 354 -19.80 -21.54 -13.09
N CYS A 355 -20.83 -21.80 -12.31
CA CYS A 355 -20.71 -22.26 -10.93
C CYS A 355 -19.85 -23.52 -10.78
N ARG A 356 -20.06 -24.51 -11.65
CA ARG A 356 -19.27 -25.75 -11.66
C ARG A 356 -17.85 -25.54 -12.15
N LYS A 357 -17.66 -24.75 -13.20
CA LYS A 357 -16.35 -24.49 -13.80
C LYS A 357 -15.42 -23.74 -12.84
N GLU A 358 -15.95 -22.77 -12.11
CA GLU A 358 -15.18 -21.86 -11.27
C GLU A 358 -15.21 -22.22 -9.77
N ASN A 359 -15.80 -23.37 -9.42
CA ASN A 359 -15.99 -23.86 -8.03
C ASN A 359 -16.60 -22.79 -7.12
N VAL A 360 -17.82 -22.35 -7.44
CA VAL A 360 -18.54 -21.31 -6.68
C VAL A 360 -19.25 -21.92 -5.48
N ASP A 361 -19.06 -21.34 -4.29
CA ASP A 361 -19.67 -21.77 -3.03
C ASP A 361 -20.94 -20.99 -2.66
N GLU A 362 -21.18 -19.84 -3.30
CA GLU A 362 -22.28 -18.92 -3.00
C GLU A 362 -22.53 -17.94 -4.17
N VAL A 363 -23.79 -17.63 -4.47
CA VAL A 363 -24.17 -16.57 -5.41
C VAL A 363 -24.78 -15.40 -4.63
N ILE A 364 -24.29 -14.18 -4.83
CA ILE A 364 -24.88 -12.96 -4.28
C ILE A 364 -25.53 -12.15 -5.39
N VAL A 365 -26.84 -11.95 -5.29
CA VAL A 365 -27.64 -11.12 -6.18
C VAL A 365 -27.57 -9.67 -5.71
N THR A 366 -27.10 -8.79 -6.60
CA THR A 366 -26.84 -7.37 -6.31
C THR A 366 -27.73 -6.42 -7.10
N THR A 367 -28.61 -6.97 -7.94
CA THR A 367 -29.55 -6.18 -8.74
C THR A 367 -30.88 -6.01 -8.01
N THR A 368 -31.23 -4.76 -7.70
CA THR A 368 -32.51 -4.40 -7.06
C THR A 368 -33.63 -4.13 -8.08
N LYS A 369 -33.29 -3.98 -9.36
CA LYS A 369 -34.24 -3.67 -10.45
C LYS A 369 -34.70 -4.89 -11.26
N MET A 370 -34.39 -6.09 -10.80
CA MET A 370 -34.70 -7.31 -11.53
C MET A 370 -36.19 -7.67 -11.42
N PRO A 371 -36.88 -8.01 -12.53
CA PRO A 371 -38.25 -8.51 -12.49
C PRO A 371 -38.35 -9.78 -11.62
N LYS A 372 -39.46 -9.93 -10.87
CA LYS A 372 -39.69 -11.10 -10.01
C LYS A 372 -39.61 -12.43 -10.75
N THR A 373 -40.00 -12.46 -12.04
CA THR A 373 -39.86 -13.63 -12.92
C THR A 373 -38.41 -14.05 -13.12
N ARG A 374 -37.52 -13.08 -13.42
CA ARG A 374 -36.09 -13.34 -13.58
C ARG A 374 -35.43 -13.69 -12.24
N GLN A 375 -35.85 -13.07 -11.14
CA GLN A 375 -35.38 -13.43 -9.79
C GLN A 375 -35.65 -14.89 -9.43
N ARG A 376 -36.87 -15.38 -9.72
CA ARG A 376 -37.23 -16.79 -9.54
C ARG A 376 -36.39 -17.71 -10.42
N ALA A 377 -36.16 -17.34 -11.69
CA ALA A 377 -35.34 -18.13 -12.60
C ALA A 377 -33.88 -18.24 -12.12
N VAL A 378 -33.31 -17.17 -11.58
CA VAL A 378 -31.96 -17.19 -11.00
C VAL A 378 -31.92 -18.07 -9.75
N TYR A 379 -32.91 -17.96 -8.88
CA TYR A 379 -33.02 -18.79 -7.67
C TYR A 379 -33.10 -20.29 -8.01
N GLN A 380 -33.96 -20.67 -8.97
CA GLN A 380 -34.08 -22.06 -9.43
C GLN A 380 -32.75 -22.60 -9.97
N ARG A 381 -32.00 -21.79 -10.73
CA ARG A 381 -30.68 -22.21 -11.24
C ARG A 381 -29.63 -22.35 -10.14
N CYS A 382 -29.70 -21.53 -9.10
CA CYS A 382 -28.85 -21.71 -7.92
C CYS A 382 -29.18 -23.02 -7.20
N GLU A 383 -30.47 -23.35 -7.10
CA GLU A 383 -30.95 -24.62 -6.51
C GLU A 383 -30.52 -25.84 -7.34
N GLU A 384 -30.65 -25.78 -8.68
CA GLU A 384 -30.14 -26.82 -9.60
C GLU A 384 -28.63 -27.03 -9.51
N ALA A 385 -27.88 -25.99 -9.13
CA ALA A 385 -26.44 -26.04 -8.92
C ALA A 385 -26.04 -26.45 -7.50
N ASP A 386 -27.00 -26.63 -6.58
CA ASP A 386 -26.80 -26.86 -5.14
C ASP A 386 -25.95 -25.77 -4.47
N ILE A 387 -26.21 -24.50 -4.81
CA ILE A 387 -25.43 -23.35 -4.31
C ILE A 387 -26.34 -22.36 -3.58
N PRO A 388 -25.96 -21.91 -2.36
CA PRO A 388 -26.67 -20.87 -1.63
C PRO A 388 -26.79 -19.56 -2.44
N CYS A 389 -28.02 -19.06 -2.55
CA CYS A 389 -28.34 -17.79 -3.20
C CYS A 389 -28.68 -16.75 -2.14
N MET A 390 -27.92 -15.65 -2.07
CA MET A 390 -28.15 -14.55 -1.14
C MET A 390 -28.46 -13.26 -1.90
N ALA A 391 -29.24 -12.38 -1.29
CA ALA A 391 -29.46 -11.03 -1.80
C ALA A 391 -28.60 -10.04 -1.03
N PHE A 392 -28.00 -9.09 -1.74
CA PHE A 392 -27.38 -7.91 -1.14
C PHE A 392 -28.24 -6.70 -1.48
N ASP A 393 -28.81 -6.09 -0.45
CA ASP A 393 -29.57 -4.84 -0.57
C ASP A 393 -28.95 -3.76 0.32
N MET A 394 -29.02 -2.52 -0.15
CA MET A 394 -28.52 -1.34 0.56
C MET A 394 -29.69 -0.41 0.79
N THR A 395 -30.38 -0.59 1.92
CA THR A 395 -31.46 0.29 2.36
C THR A 395 -30.91 1.44 3.21
N VAL A 396 -31.57 2.59 3.12
CA VAL A 396 -31.32 3.74 3.99
C VAL A 396 -32.55 3.89 4.87
N GLU A 397 -32.40 3.59 6.15
CA GLU A 397 -33.49 3.65 7.12
C GLU A 397 -33.25 4.78 8.13
N PRO A 398 -34.31 5.46 8.61
CA PRO A 398 -34.17 6.48 9.63
C PRO A 398 -33.75 5.84 10.97
N LEU A 399 -32.74 6.43 11.62
CA LEU A 399 -32.19 5.97 12.91
C LEU A 399 -33.20 5.97 14.07
N ARG A 400 -34.31 6.69 13.93
CA ARG A 400 -35.48 6.56 14.79
C ARG A 400 -36.67 6.22 13.90
N PRO A 401 -37.42 5.14 14.19
CA PRO A 401 -38.71 4.93 13.53
C PRO A 401 -39.57 6.16 13.82
N ASN A 402 -40.11 6.78 12.77
CA ASN A 402 -40.99 7.92 12.91
C ASN A 402 -42.27 7.41 13.65
N PRO A 403 -42.66 7.96 14.81
CA PRO A 403 -43.81 7.42 15.56
C PRO A 403 -45.17 7.63 14.88
N VAL A 404 -45.22 8.20 13.67
CA VAL A 404 -46.48 8.54 13.01
C VAL A 404 -46.36 8.30 11.50
N VAL A 405 -46.74 7.09 11.07
CA VAL A 405 -47.69 6.90 9.97
C VAL A 405 -48.53 5.68 10.35
N GLY A 406 -49.59 5.94 11.12
CA GLY A 406 -50.74 5.05 11.15
C GLY A 406 -51.57 5.35 9.90
N THR A 407 -51.61 4.41 8.98
CA THR A 407 -52.70 4.21 8.02
C THR A 407 -52.85 2.69 7.93
N THR A 408 -53.73 2.06 8.73
CA THR A 408 -55.09 1.71 8.27
C THR A 408 -55.14 1.46 6.76
N ASP A 409 -54.93 0.20 6.38
CA ASP A 409 -55.97 -0.53 5.64
C ASP A 409 -55.83 -2.03 5.94
N ASN A 410 -56.85 -2.55 6.62
CA ASN A 410 -57.18 -3.96 6.66
C ASN A 410 -57.62 -4.38 5.26
N VAL A 411 -57.03 -5.44 4.69
CA VAL A 411 -57.80 -6.52 4.05
C VAL A 411 -57.04 -7.83 4.28
N GLU A 412 -57.72 -8.76 4.96
CA GLU A 412 -57.45 -10.20 5.03
C GLU A 412 -57.12 -10.77 3.65
N ILE A 413 -56.33 -11.84 3.50
CA ILE A 413 -56.86 -13.21 3.53
C ILE A 413 -55.70 -14.18 3.70
N THR A 414 -55.92 -15.08 4.65
CA THR A 414 -55.16 -16.28 5.00
C THR A 414 -55.48 -17.46 4.06
N MET A 415 -54.52 -18.41 3.98
CA MET A 415 -54.61 -19.81 3.51
C MET A 415 -54.65 -20.01 1.98
N SER A 416 -53.88 -20.94 1.39
CA SER A 416 -53.39 -22.25 1.84
C SER A 416 -52.02 -22.61 1.25
#